data_AF-A0A7S7JLP9-F1
#
_entry.id   AF-A0A7S7JLP9-F1
#
_cell.length_a   1.000
_cell.length_b   1.000
_cell.length_c   1.000
_cell.angle_alpha   90.00
_cell.angle_beta   90.00
_cell.angle_gamma   90.00
#
_symmetry.space_group_name_H-M   'P 1'
#
loop_
_entity.id
_entity.type
_entity.pdbx_description
1 polymer ?
#
loop_
_entity_poly.entity_id
_entity_poly.type
_entity_poly.pdbx_seq_one_letter_code
_entity_poly.pdbx_strand_id
1 'polypeptide(L)'
;MIIKNYCTSSKNDFIFCNLPYDYDTKTFNSYSIEIFDKDHQKELCENLKAAHVRGVKWILTNHDTTLINFLYQSFYLIKIPVDRFINYQSINRKNQTYEMIITNFNLNQKQHQKIKIYYF
;
A
#
# COMPACT_ATOMS: atom_id res chain seq x y z
N MET A 1 3.56 16.71 -6.58
CA MET A 1 4.24 16.97 -5.27
C MET A 1 3.48 16.36 -4.07
N ILE A 2 3.61 15.05 -3.80
CA ILE A 2 3.03 14.39 -2.59
C ILE A 2 4.12 13.96 -1.57
N ILE A 3 5.39 13.87 -1.99
CA ILE A 3 6.47 13.28 -1.18
C ILE A 3 7.01 14.22 -0.07
N LYS A 4 6.73 15.53 -0.12
CA LYS A 4 7.40 16.50 0.75
C LYS A 4 6.95 16.55 2.23
N ASN A 5 5.81 15.97 2.60
CA ASN A 5 5.29 16.08 3.98
C ASN A 5 5.69 14.95 4.93
N TYR A 6 6.40 13.91 4.47
CA TYR A 6 6.81 12.81 5.36
C TYR A 6 8.00 13.19 6.24
N CYS A 7 8.89 14.07 5.76
CA CYS A 7 10.15 14.41 6.43
C CYS A 7 9.98 15.20 7.73
N THR A 8 8.85 15.90 7.90
CA THR A 8 8.57 16.73 9.08
C THR A 8 7.78 16.01 10.17
N SER A 9 7.40 14.75 9.93
CA SER A 9 6.61 13.95 10.87
C SER A 9 7.40 13.59 12.14
N SER A 10 6.72 13.73 13.28
CA SER A 10 7.19 13.47 14.63
C SER A 10 6.52 12.23 15.23
N LYS A 11 7.06 11.71 16.35
CA LYS A 11 6.63 10.45 16.98
C LYS A 11 5.13 10.33 17.25
N ASN A 12 4.42 11.44 17.44
CA ASN A 12 2.99 11.45 17.73
C ASN A 12 2.11 11.57 16.48
N ASP A 13 2.71 11.72 15.30
CA ASP A 13 1.99 11.76 14.04
C ASP A 13 1.67 10.36 13.54
N PHE A 14 0.66 10.30 12.68
CA PHE A 14 0.27 9.10 11.97
C PHE A 14 0.20 9.39 10.47
N ILE A 15 0.88 8.56 9.68
CA ILE A 15 0.92 8.71 8.23
C ILE A 15 0.03 7.65 7.59
N PHE A 16 -0.92 8.09 6.77
CA PHE A 16 -1.66 7.22 5.88
C PHE A 16 -1.26 7.50 4.42
N CYS A 17 -0.73 6.49 3.74
CA CYS A 17 -0.30 6.58 2.34
C CYS A 17 -1.30 5.83 1.46
N ASN A 18 -2.01 6.58 0.61
CA ASN A 18 -2.86 6.07 -0.47
C ASN A 18 -2.44 6.72 -1.80
N LEU A 19 -1.18 6.47 -2.15
CA LEU A 19 -0.51 6.97 -3.36
C LEU A 19 -0.90 6.13 -4.59
N PRO A 20 -0.51 6.53 -5.82
CA PRO A 20 -0.75 5.72 -7.01
C PRO A 20 -0.21 4.30 -6.82
N TYR A 21 -1.04 3.31 -7.15
CA TYR A 21 -0.74 1.91 -6.93
C TYR A 21 0.32 1.42 -7.94
N ASP A 22 1.19 0.52 -7.50
CA ASP A 22 2.11 -0.20 -8.40
C ASP A 22 1.36 -1.31 -9.15
N TYR A 23 1.74 -1.58 -10.40
CA TYR A 23 1.13 -2.64 -11.20
C TYR A 23 2.24 -3.51 -11.81
N ASP A 24 2.06 -4.83 -11.78
CA ASP A 24 3.01 -5.78 -12.41
C ASP A 24 2.99 -5.66 -13.95
N THR A 25 1.86 -5.22 -14.53
CA THR A 25 1.73 -4.93 -15.96
C THR A 25 1.91 -3.43 -16.24
N LYS A 26 2.47 -3.09 -17.40
CA LYS A 26 2.54 -1.69 -17.87
C LYS A 26 1.12 -1.19 -18.19
N THR A 27 0.37 -0.76 -17.18
CA THR A 27 -0.86 0.01 -17.39
C THR A 27 -0.47 1.45 -17.66
N PHE A 28 -0.63 1.87 -18.92
CA PHE A 28 -0.37 3.23 -19.37
C PHE A 28 -1.46 4.15 -18.80
N ASN A 29 -1.25 4.74 -17.63
CA ASN A 29 -2.14 5.75 -17.07
C ASN A 29 -1.73 7.14 -17.60
N SER A 30 -2.32 7.56 -18.72
CA SER A 30 -2.03 8.81 -19.44
C SER A 30 -2.54 10.09 -18.75
N TYR A 31 -2.93 10.03 -17.47
CA TYR A 31 -3.70 11.11 -16.82
C TYR A 31 -2.93 11.91 -15.76
N SER A 32 -1.63 11.66 -15.54
CA SER A 32 -0.83 12.45 -14.61
C SER A 32 0.45 12.99 -15.25
N ILE A 33 0.61 14.32 -15.25
CA ILE A 33 1.79 15.05 -15.75
C ILE A 33 3.06 14.67 -14.96
N GLU A 34 2.90 14.27 -13.70
CA GLU A 34 3.93 13.59 -12.89
C GLU A 34 3.67 12.08 -12.93
N ILE A 35 4.61 11.30 -13.48
CA ILE A 35 4.51 9.83 -13.53
C ILE A 35 5.03 9.29 -12.20
N PHE A 36 4.14 8.83 -11.32
CA PHE A 36 4.54 8.10 -10.13
C PHE A 36 4.89 6.67 -10.54
N ASP A 37 6.18 6.40 -10.64
CA ASP A 37 6.74 5.13 -11.14
C ASP A 37 7.39 4.30 -10.02
N LYS A 38 8.09 3.25 -10.43
CA LYS A 38 8.78 2.32 -9.52
C LYS A 38 9.90 3.00 -8.72
N ASP A 39 10.52 4.06 -9.22
CA ASP A 39 11.54 4.78 -8.47
C ASP A 39 10.92 5.67 -7.40
N HIS A 40 9.75 6.27 -7.69
CA HIS A 40 8.96 6.95 -6.66
C HIS A 40 8.44 5.99 -5.57
N GLN A 41 8.08 4.74 -5.93
CA GLN A 41 7.76 3.71 -4.93
C GLN A 41 8.95 3.39 -4.00
N LYS A 42 10.17 3.32 -4.54
CA LYS A 42 11.40 3.13 -3.75
C LYS A 42 11.65 4.33 -2.84
N GLU A 43 11.54 5.55 -3.36
CA GLU A 43 11.72 6.77 -2.57
C GLU A 43 10.72 6.85 -1.41
N LEU A 44 9.46 6.51 -1.67
CA LEU A 44 8.43 6.41 -0.62
C LEU A 44 8.84 5.39 0.46
N CYS A 45 9.33 4.22 0.06
CA CYS A 45 9.77 3.18 0.98
C CYS A 45 10.89 3.69 1.91
N GLU A 46 11.90 4.37 1.36
CA GLU A 46 12.99 4.95 2.15
C GLU A 46 12.49 6.03 3.11
N ASN A 47 11.54 6.88 2.68
CA ASN A 47 10.92 7.88 3.55
C ASN A 47 10.13 7.25 4.70
N LEU A 48 9.41 6.15 4.45
CA LEU A 48 8.66 5.41 5.46
C LEU A 48 9.57 4.65 6.43
N LYS A 49 10.71 4.13 5.96
CA LYS A 49 11.76 3.58 6.83
C LYS A 49 12.35 4.66 7.75
N ALA A 50 12.65 5.84 7.22
CA ALA A 50 13.12 6.96 8.02
C ALA A 50 12.06 7.39 9.07
N ALA A 51 10.78 7.44 8.68
CA ALA A 51 9.68 7.71 9.61
C ALA A 51 9.55 6.64 10.71
N HIS A 52 9.74 5.37 10.36
CA HIS A 52 9.79 4.28 11.33
C HIS A 52 10.92 4.46 12.35
N VAL A 53 12.13 4.84 11.92
CA VAL A 53 13.26 5.13 12.82
C VAL A 53 12.94 6.29 13.78
N ARG A 54 12.19 7.30 13.33
CA ARG A 54 11.70 8.40 14.18
C ARG A 54 10.59 7.98 15.16
N GLY A 55 10.09 6.75 15.08
CA GLY A 55 8.98 6.24 15.88
C GLY A 55 7.60 6.68 15.41
N VAL A 56 7.49 7.20 14.18
CA VAL A 56 6.21 7.59 13.57
C VAL A 56 5.46 6.35 13.10
N LYS A 57 4.18 6.24 13.42
CA LYS A 57 3.33 5.14 12.95
C LYS A 57 2.80 5.44 11.56
N TRP A 58 2.75 4.42 10.71
CA TRP A 58 2.21 4.58 9.37
C TRP A 58 1.51 3.34 8.84
N ILE A 59 0.58 3.59 7.91
CA ILE A 59 -0.10 2.58 7.10
C ILE A 59 0.03 2.98 5.62
N LEU A 60 0.34 1.99 4.78
CA LEU A 60 0.35 2.10 3.32
C LEU A 60 -0.62 1.07 2.74
N THR A 61 -1.40 1.47 1.75
CA THR A 61 -2.23 0.58 0.94
C THR A 61 -1.70 0.52 -0.50
N ASN A 62 -1.59 -0.67 -1.09
CA ASN A 62 -1.11 -0.86 -2.47
C ASN A 62 -1.58 -2.21 -3.05
N HIS A 63 -1.31 -2.50 -4.33
CA HIS A 63 -1.54 -3.81 -4.93
C HIS A 63 -0.52 -4.82 -4.39
N ASP A 64 -0.90 -6.10 -4.38
CA ASP A 64 0.02 -7.20 -4.10
C ASP A 64 0.93 -7.51 -5.30
N THR A 65 1.96 -6.69 -5.49
CA THR A 65 2.96 -6.87 -6.56
C THR A 65 4.28 -7.41 -6.01
N THR A 66 5.11 -7.94 -6.90
CA THR A 66 6.46 -8.42 -6.52
C THR A 66 7.31 -7.30 -5.94
N LEU A 67 7.23 -6.10 -6.52
CA LEU A 67 7.98 -4.94 -6.05
C LEU A 67 7.56 -4.53 -4.63
N ILE A 68 6.25 -4.44 -4.37
CA ILE A 68 5.74 -4.03 -3.06
C ILE A 68 6.11 -5.03 -1.97
N ASN A 69 5.98 -6.33 -2.24
CA ASN A 69 6.44 -7.36 -1.30
C ASN A 69 7.94 -7.23 -0.99
N PHE A 70 8.77 -6.99 -2.01
CA PHE A 70 10.21 -6.83 -1.82
C PHE A 70 10.58 -5.58 -1.01
N LEU A 71 9.99 -4.42 -1.34
CA LEU A 71 10.33 -3.15 -0.68
C LEU A 71 9.99 -3.16 0.81
N TYR A 72 8.85 -3.77 1.16
CA TYR A 72 8.30 -3.69 2.52
C TYR A 72 8.43 -4.98 3.33
N GLN A 73 9.21 -5.97 2.87
CA GLN A 73 9.36 -7.29 3.51
C GLN A 73 9.72 -7.27 5.02
N SER A 74 10.33 -6.19 5.51
CA SER A 74 10.69 -6.02 6.93
C SER A 74 9.55 -5.46 7.80
N PHE A 75 8.37 -5.23 7.23
CA PHE A 75 7.19 -4.67 7.90
C PHE A 75 6.04 -5.67 7.96
N TYR A 76 4.92 -5.29 8.59
CA TYR A 76 3.74 -6.15 8.68
C TYR A 76 2.91 -6.02 7.41
N LEU A 77 2.79 -7.11 6.66
CA LEU A 77 2.06 -7.20 5.41
C LEU A 77 0.76 -7.99 5.61
N ILE A 78 -0.36 -7.40 5.19
CA ILE A 78 -1.69 -8.02 5.26
C ILE A 78 -2.26 -8.05 3.85
N LYS A 79 -2.33 -9.25 3.29
CA LYS A 79 -2.89 -9.52 1.98
C LYS A 79 -4.40 -9.67 2.08
N ILE A 80 -5.13 -8.94 1.25
CA ILE A 80 -6.59 -8.88 1.22
C ILE A 80 -7.05 -9.26 -0.17
N PRO A 81 -7.79 -10.37 -0.35
CA PRO A 81 -8.38 -10.66 -1.65
C PRO A 81 -9.48 -9.64 -1.94
N VAL A 82 -9.52 -9.18 -3.18
CA VAL A 82 -10.55 -8.24 -3.65
C VAL A 82 -11.15 -8.71 -4.96
N ASP A 83 -12.45 -8.48 -5.10
CA ASP A 83 -13.18 -8.69 -6.34
C ASP A 83 -13.07 -7.43 -7.21
N ARG A 84 -12.48 -7.55 -8.42
CA ARG A 84 -12.51 -6.46 -9.40
C ARG A 84 -13.69 -6.64 -10.36
N PHE A 85 -14.69 -5.76 -10.24
CA PHE A 85 -15.87 -5.72 -11.11
C PHE A 85 -15.60 -5.05 -12.48
N ILE A 86 -14.40 -5.21 -13.04
CA ILE A 86 -13.98 -4.48 -14.26
C ILE A 86 -14.17 -5.33 -15.53
N ASN A 87 -14.27 -6.67 -15.40
CA ASN A 87 -14.44 -7.58 -16.54
C ASN A 87 -15.91 -7.91 -16.86
N TYR A 88 -16.25 -7.86 -18.15
CA TYR A 88 -17.58 -8.16 -18.72
C TYR A 88 -18.09 -9.57 -18.37
N GLN A 89 -17.21 -10.57 -18.20
CA GLN A 89 -17.58 -11.94 -17.84
C GLN A 89 -17.71 -12.12 -16.31
N SER A 90 -18.90 -12.56 -15.87
CA SER A 90 -19.32 -12.68 -14.47
C SER A 90 -18.82 -13.90 -13.72
N ILE A 91 -18.49 -14.97 -14.43
CA ILE A 91 -18.23 -16.30 -13.85
C ILE A 91 -16.84 -16.42 -13.19
N ASN A 92 -15.88 -15.57 -13.55
CA ASN A 92 -14.50 -15.64 -13.03
C ASN A 92 -14.16 -14.54 -12.01
N ARG A 93 -15.13 -13.79 -11.45
CA ARG A 93 -14.87 -12.52 -10.74
C ARG A 93 -14.32 -12.62 -9.32
N LYS A 94 -14.36 -13.80 -8.66
CA LYS A 94 -14.05 -13.89 -7.22
C LYS A 94 -12.55 -14.01 -6.93
N ASN A 95 -12.03 -13.12 -6.08
CA ASN A 95 -10.70 -13.18 -5.45
C ASN A 95 -9.51 -13.32 -6.42
N GLN A 96 -9.61 -12.81 -7.65
CA GLN A 96 -8.51 -12.93 -8.64
C GLN A 96 -7.36 -11.96 -8.41
N THR A 97 -7.58 -10.93 -7.60
CA THR A 97 -6.58 -9.89 -7.31
C THR A 97 -6.48 -9.69 -5.81
N TYR A 98 -5.32 -9.21 -5.38
CA TYR A 98 -5.05 -8.95 -3.98
C TYR A 98 -4.55 -7.53 -3.79
N GLU A 99 -5.06 -6.90 -2.75
CA GLU A 99 -4.55 -5.65 -2.19
C GLU A 99 -3.69 -5.96 -0.97
N MET A 100 -2.84 -5.00 -0.60
CA MET A 100 -1.91 -5.07 0.51
C MET A 100 -2.15 -3.89 1.44
N ILE A 101 -2.33 -4.19 2.72
CA ILE A 101 -2.16 -3.23 3.81
C ILE A 101 -0.81 -3.51 4.46
N ILE A 102 0.01 -2.46 4.58
CA ILE A 102 1.37 -2.53 5.10
C ILE A 102 1.47 -1.58 6.28
N THR A 103 1.95 -2.06 7.42
CA THR A 103 2.09 -1.27 8.65
C THR A 103 3.46 -1.45 9.28
N ASN A 104 4.01 -0.39 9.89
CA ASN A 104 5.25 -0.50 10.69
C ASN A 104 5.01 -0.82 12.17
N PHE A 105 3.77 -1.15 12.53
CA PHE A 105 3.37 -1.52 13.87
C PHE A 105 2.46 -2.73 13.82
N ASN A 106 2.48 -3.51 14.91
CA ASN A 106 1.67 -4.69 15.06
C ASN A 106 0.20 -4.30 15.29
N LEU A 107 -0.71 -4.88 14.51
CA LEU A 107 -2.14 -4.75 14.73
C LEU A 107 -2.62 -5.78 15.75
N ASN A 108 -3.50 -5.37 16.67
CA ASN A 108 -4.05 -6.32 17.61
C ASN A 108 -5.06 -7.29 16.94
N GLN A 109 -5.38 -8.38 17.64
CA GLN A 109 -6.29 -9.42 17.12
C GLN A 109 -7.66 -8.87 16.69
N LYS A 110 -8.22 -7.90 17.43
CA LYS A 110 -9.50 -7.27 17.08
C LYS A 110 -9.42 -6.48 15.78
N GLN A 111 -8.29 -5.79 15.55
CA GLN A 111 -8.04 -5.05 14.31
C GLN A 111 -7.88 -6.01 13.12
N HIS A 112 -7.12 -7.10 13.29
CA HIS A 112 -7.03 -8.14 12.26
C HIS A 112 -8.39 -8.76 11.92
N GLN A 113 -9.23 -9.04 12.91
CA GLN A 113 -10.58 -9.56 12.69
C GLN A 113 -11.46 -8.56 11.93
N LYS A 114 -11.42 -7.28 12.30
CA LYS A 114 -12.17 -6.23 11.57
C LYS A 114 -11.75 -6.14 10.11
N ILE A 115 -10.44 -6.18 9.81
CA ILE A 115 -9.96 -6.15 8.43
C ILE A 115 -10.52 -7.33 7.63
N LYS A 116 -10.59 -8.53 8.23
CA LYS A 116 -11.21 -9.68 7.55
C LYS A 116 -12.70 -9.49 7.32
N ILE A 117 -13.46 -8.99 8.29
CA ILE A 117 -14.93 -8.83 8.17
C ILE A 117 -15.35 -7.79 7.13
N TYR A 118 -14.58 -6.70 6.96
CA TYR A 118 -14.98 -5.65 6.00
C TYR A 118 -14.72 -6.02 4.54
N TYR A 119 -13.94 -7.08 4.28
CA TYR A 119 -13.55 -7.49 2.94
C TYR A 119 -14.00 -8.91 2.56
N PHE A 120 -14.68 -9.63 3.48
CA PHE A 120 -15.29 -10.94 3.27
C PHE A 120 -16.71 -10.96 3.83
#